data_AF-A0A7X3XR97-F1
#
_entry.id   AF-A0A7X3XR97-F1
#
_cell.length_a   1.000
_cell.length_b   1.000
_cell.length_c   1.000
_cell.angle_alpha   90.00
_cell.angle_beta   90.00
_cell.angle_gamma   90.00
#
_symmetry.space_group_name_H-M   'P 1'
#
loop_
_entity.id
_entity.type
_entity.pdbx_description
1 polymer ?
#
loop_
_entity_poly.entity_id
_entity_poly.type
_entity_poly.pdbx_seq_one_letter_code
_entity_poly.pdbx_strand_id
1 'polypeptide(L)'
;MERVSLQQAVKMTGKSESTLRRDVKKGKVSAVRDDRGHLRFDIAELQRAYGELKNTGDDAQSVEQGNGKAMTGHDQAEIIAIKDNQIADLRNQLEKAEAQLQIATTEKTKLLDLLSAEKEEKRELKEEMLALMPPPEEREQKTDLTQIKPRRWFQRLLGT
;
A
#
# COMPACT_ATOMS: atom_id res chain seq x y z
N MET A 1 31.15 11.89 -22.20
CA MET A 1 30.68 11.46 -20.86
C MET A 1 29.57 10.45 -21.07
N GLU A 2 29.85 9.19 -20.80
CA GLU A 2 28.89 8.10 -20.95
C GLU A 2 27.90 8.14 -19.78
N ARG A 3 26.61 8.23 -20.10
CA ARG A 3 25.54 8.34 -19.10
C ARG A 3 24.74 7.06 -19.03
N VAL A 4 24.67 6.48 -17.84
CA VAL A 4 23.95 5.24 -17.57
C VAL A 4 22.63 5.51 -16.85
N SER A 5 21.67 4.62 -17.07
CA SER A 5 20.41 4.62 -16.34
C SER A 5 20.62 4.25 -14.87
N LEU A 6 19.63 4.56 -14.04
CA LEU A 6 19.60 4.15 -12.64
C LEU A 6 19.78 2.63 -12.44
N GLN A 7 19.15 1.81 -13.28
CA GLN A 7 19.28 0.35 -13.19
C GLN A 7 20.70 -0.13 -13.53
N GLN A 8 21.33 0.46 -14.54
CA GLN A 8 22.73 0.18 -14.86
C GLN A 8 23.66 0.65 -13.73
N ALA A 9 23.42 1.83 -13.15
CA ALA A 9 24.16 2.31 -12.00
C ALA A 9 24.05 1.37 -10.79
N VAL A 10 22.86 0.81 -10.52
CA VAL A 10 22.65 -0.22 -9.50
C VAL A 10 23.54 -1.44 -9.77
N LYS A 11 23.57 -1.93 -11.01
CA LYS A 11 24.39 -3.10 -11.40
C LYS A 11 25.90 -2.81 -11.27
N MET A 12 26.34 -1.66 -11.74
CA MET A 12 27.75 -1.25 -11.74
C MET A 12 28.27 -0.98 -10.32
N THR A 13 27.47 -0.35 -9.45
CA THR A 13 27.90 0.01 -8.08
C THR A 13 27.58 -1.07 -7.04
N GLY A 14 26.66 -2.00 -7.35
CA GLY A 14 26.12 -2.95 -6.38
C GLY A 14 25.28 -2.32 -5.26
N LYS A 15 24.90 -1.04 -5.38
CA LYS A 15 24.07 -0.33 -4.39
C LYS A 15 22.60 -0.42 -4.77
N SER A 16 21.71 -0.42 -3.77
CA SER A 16 20.26 -0.40 -4.02
C SER A 16 19.81 0.91 -4.67
N GLU A 17 18.69 0.87 -5.40
CA GLU A 17 18.11 2.04 -6.03
C GLU A 17 17.79 3.16 -5.03
N SER A 18 17.28 2.79 -3.85
CA SER A 18 16.97 3.74 -2.77
C SER A 18 18.23 4.43 -2.21
N THR A 19 19.37 3.75 -2.21
CA THR A 19 20.66 4.32 -1.81
C THR A 19 21.13 5.34 -2.84
N LEU A 20 21.13 4.98 -4.12
CA LEU A 20 21.53 5.91 -5.19
C LEU A 20 20.67 7.17 -5.21
N ARG A 21 19.33 7.04 -5.10
CA ARG A 21 18.41 8.20 -5.04
C ARG A 21 18.68 9.10 -3.82
N ARG A 22 18.96 8.49 -2.66
CA ARG A 22 19.32 9.21 -1.43
C ARG A 22 20.65 9.94 -1.58
N ASP A 23 21.63 9.29 -2.19
CA ASP A 23 22.98 9.85 -2.38
C ASP A 23 22.98 11.01 -3.37
N VAL A 24 22.13 10.96 -4.41
CA VAL A 24 21.85 12.12 -5.27
C VAL A 24 21.25 13.27 -4.46
N LYS A 25 20.24 13.00 -3.64
CA LYS A 25 19.61 14.04 -2.78
C LYS A 25 20.61 14.65 -1.79
N LYS A 26 21.58 13.86 -1.32
CA LYS A 26 22.65 14.30 -0.41
C LYS A 26 23.83 14.98 -1.13
N GLY A 27 23.84 15.00 -2.47
CA GLY A 27 24.94 15.57 -3.26
C GLY A 27 26.21 14.73 -3.29
N LYS A 28 26.17 13.45 -2.86
CA LYS A 28 27.33 12.55 -2.91
C LYS A 28 27.70 12.18 -4.35
N VAL A 29 26.69 12.01 -5.21
CA VAL A 29 26.85 11.68 -6.62
C VAL A 29 25.93 12.55 -7.46
N SER A 30 26.45 13.06 -8.57
CA SER A 30 25.68 13.90 -9.48
C SER A 30 24.84 13.05 -10.43
N ALA A 31 23.60 13.47 -10.68
CA ALA A 31 22.74 12.86 -11.68
C ALA A 31 21.92 13.94 -12.39
N VAL A 32 21.70 13.75 -13.69
CA VAL A 32 20.89 14.63 -14.53
C VAL A 32 19.58 13.92 -14.85
N ARG A 33 18.48 14.66 -14.98
CA ARG A 33 17.23 14.10 -15.51
C ARG A 33 17.21 14.23 -17.03
N ASP A 34 16.86 13.16 -17.72
CA ASP A 34 16.60 13.22 -19.17
C ASP A 34 15.25 13.87 -19.48
N ASP A 35 14.94 14.02 -20.76
CA ASP A 35 13.71 14.66 -21.25
C ASP A 35 12.43 13.94 -20.78
N ARG A 36 12.55 12.69 -20.31
CA ARG A 36 11.45 11.88 -19.74
C ARG A 36 11.44 11.90 -18.21
N GLY A 37 12.33 12.66 -17.59
CA GLY A 37 12.45 12.79 -16.14
C GLY A 37 13.22 11.65 -15.45
N HIS A 38 13.83 10.74 -16.20
CA HIS A 38 14.60 9.64 -15.62
C HIS A 38 16.02 10.07 -15.24
N LEU A 39 16.54 9.51 -14.13
CA LEU A 39 17.89 9.81 -13.68
C LEU A 39 18.94 9.15 -14.60
N ARG A 40 19.92 9.96 -14.98
CA ARG A 40 21.11 9.61 -15.75
C ARG A 40 22.35 9.96 -14.96
N PHE A 41 23.23 8.99 -14.82
CA PHE A 41 24.46 9.06 -14.03
C PHE A 41 25.67 9.01 -14.94
N ASP A 42 26.68 9.83 -14.69
CA ASP A 42 27.97 9.67 -15.35
C ASP A 42 28.74 8.52 -14.71
N ILE A 43 29.35 7.66 -15.52
CA ILE A 43 30.22 6.58 -15.04
C ILE A 43 31.37 7.14 -14.19
N ALA A 44 31.98 8.26 -14.58
CA ALA A 44 33.06 8.88 -13.81
C ALA A 44 32.58 9.38 -12.43
N GLU A 45 31.37 9.92 -12.35
CA GLU A 45 30.76 10.34 -11.07
C GLU A 45 30.47 9.14 -10.17
N LEU A 46 29.97 8.04 -10.75
CA LEU A 46 29.73 6.80 -10.02
C LEU A 46 31.06 6.22 -9.49
N GLN A 47 32.10 6.21 -10.32
CA GLN A 47 33.41 5.72 -9.93
C GLN A 47 34.05 6.59 -8.84
N ARG A 48 33.93 7.92 -8.92
CA ARG A 48 34.39 8.81 -7.84
C ARG A 48 33.65 8.56 -6.53
N ALA A 49 32.33 8.39 -6.58
CA ALA A 49 31.49 8.30 -5.38
C ALA A 49 31.50 6.91 -4.72
N TYR A 50 31.73 5.85 -5.50
CA TYR A 50 31.60 4.47 -5.04
C TYR A 50 32.84 3.60 -5.26
N GLY A 51 33.85 4.10 -5.99
CA GLY A 51 35.07 3.36 -6.31
C GLY A 51 34.90 2.51 -7.57
N GLU A 52 35.66 1.42 -7.66
CA GLU A 52 35.66 0.50 -8.80
C GLU A 52 34.23 0.02 -9.13
N LEU A 53 33.88 0.12 -10.41
CA LEU A 53 32.57 -0.28 -10.92
C LEU A 53 32.67 -1.68 -11.53
N LYS A 54 31.60 -2.47 -11.37
CA LYS A 54 31.49 -3.77 -12.03
C LYS A 54 31.25 -3.55 -13.52
N ASN A 55 32.15 -4.06 -14.37
CA ASN A 55 31.97 -4.03 -15.82
C ASN A 55 30.72 -4.82 -16.20
N THR A 56 29.85 -4.21 -17.01
CA THR A 56 28.62 -4.84 -17.52
C THR A 56 28.77 -5.35 -18.96
N GLY A 57 29.99 -5.50 -19.45
CA GLY A 57 30.29 -5.96 -20.81
C GLY A 57 31.55 -6.81 -20.83
N ASP A 58 31.38 -8.03 -21.34
CA ASP A 58 32.34 -9.10 -21.64
C ASP A 58 33.02 -9.88 -20.50
N ASP A 59 33.03 -11.19 -20.77
CA ASP A 59 33.68 -12.33 -20.13
C ASP A 59 33.18 -12.84 -18.76
N ALA A 60 32.41 -13.92 -18.87
CA ALA A 60 32.71 -15.12 -18.12
C ALA A 60 34.24 -15.36 -18.11
N GLN A 61 34.82 -15.49 -16.92
CA GLN A 61 36.26 -15.64 -16.64
C GLN A 61 37.08 -14.35 -16.52
N SER A 62 36.91 -13.68 -15.38
CA SER A 62 38.05 -13.22 -14.59
C SER A 62 37.61 -13.12 -13.13
N VAL A 63 37.61 -14.27 -12.47
CA VAL A 63 37.83 -14.30 -11.02
C VAL A 63 39.30 -13.98 -10.89
N GLU A 64 39.66 -12.77 -10.46
CA GLU A 64 40.79 -12.46 -9.58
C GLU A 64 40.92 -10.95 -9.38
N GLN A 65 40.83 -10.58 -8.10
CA GLN A 65 41.51 -9.45 -7.45
C GLN A 65 41.01 -8.02 -7.70
N GLY A 66 40.13 -7.61 -6.78
CA GLY A 66 39.85 -6.22 -6.44
C GLY A 66 39.41 -6.10 -4.97
N ASN A 67 40.39 -6.22 -4.07
CA ASN A 67 40.34 -5.70 -2.68
C ASN A 67 39.22 -6.21 -1.74
N GLY A 68 38.98 -7.52 -1.71
CA GLY A 68 38.24 -8.18 -0.63
C GLY A 68 39.23 -8.87 0.29
N LYS A 69 39.33 -8.44 1.55
CA LYS A 69 39.88 -9.26 2.64
C LYS A 69 39.26 -10.65 2.48
N ALA A 70 40.07 -11.65 2.09
CA ALA A 70 39.57 -12.99 1.81
C ALA A 70 38.83 -13.47 3.06
N MET A 71 37.51 -13.48 2.97
CA MET A 71 36.63 -13.77 4.09
C MET A 71 36.88 -15.22 4.43
N THR A 72 37.48 -15.45 5.60
CA THR A 72 37.94 -16.77 6.01
C THR A 72 36.73 -17.70 6.09
N GLY A 73 36.92 -19.02 5.97
CA GLY A 73 35.79 -19.97 6.04
C GLY A 73 34.92 -19.80 7.30
N HIS A 74 35.50 -19.23 8.37
CA HIS A 74 34.80 -18.86 9.60
C HIS A 74 33.79 -17.71 9.39
N ASP A 75 34.19 -16.66 8.69
CA ASP A 75 33.33 -15.50 8.40
C ASP A 75 32.17 -15.89 7.46
N GLN A 76 32.39 -16.84 6.53
CA GLN A 76 31.32 -17.36 5.67
C GLN A 76 30.29 -18.18 6.45
N ALA A 77 30.74 -19.01 7.39
CA ALA A 77 29.85 -19.79 8.25
C ALA A 77 28.99 -18.89 9.15
N GLU A 78 29.58 -17.82 9.69
CA GLU A 78 28.84 -16.84 10.49
C GLU A 78 27.78 -16.10 9.66
N ILE A 79 28.12 -15.69 8.43
CA ILE A 79 27.16 -15.06 7.51
C ILE A 79 26.02 -16.00 7.14
N ILE A 80 26.31 -17.30 6.93
CA ILE A 80 25.27 -18.30 6.66
C ILE A 80 24.34 -18.44 7.87
N ALA A 81 24.88 -18.55 9.08
CA ALA A 81 24.09 -18.65 10.30
C ALA A 81 23.20 -17.41 10.53
N ILE A 82 23.72 -16.21 10.27
CA ILE A 82 22.94 -14.97 10.35
C ILE A 82 21.81 -14.97 9.32
N LYS A 83 22.08 -15.39 8.08
CA LYS A 83 21.06 -15.48 7.02
C LYS A 83 20.01 -16.53 7.35
N ASP A 84 20.38 -17.68 7.90
CA ASP A 84 19.44 -18.72 8.30
C ASP A 84 18.52 -18.24 9.42
N ASN A 85 19.06 -17.51 10.40
CA ASN A 85 18.26 -16.86 11.44
C ASN A 85 17.30 -15.82 10.86
N GLN A 86 17.74 -15.00 9.89
CA GLN A 86 16.88 -14.05 9.19
C GLN A 86 15.78 -14.75 8.39
N ILE A 87 16.10 -15.86 7.71
CA ILE A 87 15.13 -16.66 6.97
C ILE A 87 14.10 -17.27 7.93
N ALA A 88 14.54 -17.78 9.08
CA ALA A 88 13.64 -18.31 10.11
C ALA A 88 12.69 -17.23 10.67
N ASP A 89 13.21 -16.05 10.98
CA ASP A 89 12.37 -14.94 11.45
C ASP A 89 11.38 -14.47 10.39
N LEU A 90 11.82 -14.32 9.13
CA LEU A 90 10.92 -13.96 8.02
C LEU A 90 9.82 -15.00 7.79
N ARG A 91 10.15 -16.30 7.91
CA ARG A 91 9.15 -17.37 7.83
C ARG A 91 8.12 -17.28 8.96
N ASN A 92 8.57 -17.04 10.19
CA ASN A 92 7.67 -16.85 11.34
C ASN A 92 6.77 -15.62 11.17
N GLN A 93 7.30 -14.51 10.63
CA GLN A 93 6.50 -13.32 10.34
C GLN A 93 5.46 -13.58 9.26
N LEU A 94 5.82 -14.33 8.22
CA LEU A 94 4.91 -14.71 7.14
C LEU A 94 3.78 -15.60 7.66
N GLU A 95 4.09 -16.62 8.46
CA GLU A 95 3.08 -17.49 9.09
C GLU A 95 2.11 -16.69 9.97
N LYS A 96 2.62 -15.76 10.79
CA LYS A 96 1.77 -14.88 11.62
C LYS A 96 0.86 -13.99 10.77
N ALA A 97 1.39 -13.42 9.69
CA ALA A 97 0.63 -12.57 8.78
C ALA A 97 -0.47 -13.36 8.06
N GLU A 98 -0.17 -14.57 7.60
CA GLU A 98 -1.15 -15.46 6.98
C GLU A 98 -2.25 -15.86 7.97
N ALA A 99 -1.90 -16.20 9.21
CA ALA A 99 -2.88 -16.51 10.26
C ALA A 99 -3.80 -15.31 10.57
N GLN A 100 -3.24 -14.10 10.69
CA GLN A 100 -4.03 -12.88 10.89
C GLN A 100 -4.98 -12.61 9.70
N LEU A 101 -4.51 -12.84 8.47
CA LEU A 101 -5.32 -12.66 7.28
C LEU A 101 -6.47 -13.67 7.25
N GLN A 102 -6.24 -14.93 7.63
CA GLN A 102 -7.30 -15.93 7.76
C GLN A 102 -8.34 -15.55 8.82
N ILE A 103 -7.90 -15.05 9.98
CA ILE A 103 -8.84 -14.57 11.02
C ILE A 103 -9.69 -13.42 10.45
N ALA A 104 -9.05 -12.41 9.86
CA ALA A 104 -9.75 -11.25 9.30
C ALA A 104 -10.72 -11.63 8.17
N THR A 105 -10.38 -12.60 7.31
CA THR A 105 -11.29 -13.06 6.27
C THR A 105 -12.51 -13.78 6.86
N THR A 106 -12.31 -14.64 7.85
CA THR A 106 -13.43 -15.33 8.53
C THR A 106 -14.34 -14.39 9.31
N GLU A 107 -13.78 -13.37 9.96
CA GLU A 107 -14.57 -12.33 10.62
C GLU A 107 -15.36 -11.51 9.61
N LYS A 108 -14.72 -11.11 8.51
CA LYS A 108 -15.38 -10.38 7.42
C LYS A 108 -16.54 -11.17 6.84
N THR A 109 -16.38 -12.47 6.58
CA THR A 109 -17.48 -13.30 6.05
C THR A 109 -18.64 -13.35 7.03
N LYS A 110 -18.38 -13.60 8.32
CA LYS A 110 -19.42 -13.60 9.36
C LYS A 110 -20.18 -12.28 9.43
N LEU A 111 -19.46 -11.15 9.36
CA LEU A 111 -20.10 -9.82 9.39
C LEU A 111 -20.95 -9.55 8.15
N LEU A 112 -20.52 -10.01 6.97
CA LEU A 112 -21.31 -9.89 5.75
C LEU A 112 -22.59 -10.74 5.83
N ASP A 113 -22.51 -11.95 6.37
CA ASP A 113 -23.66 -12.82 6.57
C ASP A 113 -24.67 -12.15 7.52
N LEU A 114 -24.22 -11.66 8.68
CA LEU A 114 -25.08 -10.93 9.62
C LEU A 114 -25.72 -9.68 9.00
N LEU A 115 -24.95 -8.89 8.26
CA LEU A 115 -25.47 -7.68 7.60
C LEU A 115 -26.50 -8.02 6.52
N SER A 116 -26.30 -9.12 5.79
CA SER A 116 -27.26 -9.57 4.79
C SER A 116 -28.56 -10.05 5.43
N ALA A 117 -28.49 -10.77 6.55
CA ALA A 117 -29.66 -11.16 7.34
C ALA A 117 -30.42 -9.93 7.87
N GLU A 118 -29.73 -8.95 8.45
CA GLU A 118 -30.36 -7.73 8.95
C GLU A 118 -31.05 -6.92 7.83
N LYS A 119 -30.45 -6.89 6.64
CA LYS A 119 -31.06 -6.24 5.46
C LYS A 119 -32.33 -6.96 5.01
N GLU A 120 -32.36 -8.28 5.10
CA GLU A 120 -33.53 -9.08 4.78
C GLU A 120 -34.66 -8.82 5.77
N GLU A 121 -34.38 -8.89 7.08
CA GLU A 121 -35.37 -8.58 8.12
C GLU A 121 -35.94 -7.16 7.96
N LYS A 122 -35.08 -6.17 7.66
CA LYS A 122 -35.55 -4.80 7.38
C LYS A 122 -36.41 -4.71 6.12
N ARG A 123 -36.14 -5.52 5.11
CA ARG A 123 -36.97 -5.58 3.90
C ARG A 123 -38.34 -6.18 4.23
N GLU A 124 -38.37 -7.30 4.91
CA GLU A 124 -39.60 -7.97 5.34
C GLU A 124 -40.47 -7.06 6.21
N LEU A 125 -39.88 -6.43 7.24
CA LEU A 125 -40.58 -5.47 8.09
C LEU A 125 -41.12 -4.27 7.30
N LYS A 126 -40.36 -3.78 6.30
CA LYS A 126 -40.82 -2.68 5.46
C LYS A 126 -41.99 -3.10 4.57
N GLU A 127 -41.96 -4.31 4.03
CA GLU A 127 -43.04 -4.88 3.22
C GLU A 127 -44.28 -5.13 4.07
N GLU A 128 -44.14 -5.69 5.27
CA GLU A 128 -45.23 -5.87 6.24
C GLU A 128 -45.84 -4.52 6.65
N MET A 129 -45.00 -3.52 6.98
CA MET A 129 -45.45 -2.17 7.31
C MET A 129 -46.21 -1.53 6.14
N LEU A 130 -45.75 -1.73 4.89
CA LEU A 130 -46.43 -1.24 3.70
C LEU A 130 -47.79 -1.92 3.50
N ALA A 131 -47.89 -3.22 3.78
CA ALA A 131 -49.12 -4.00 3.68
C ALA A 131 -50.17 -3.61 4.74
N LEU A 132 -49.73 -3.20 5.94
CA LEU A 132 -50.61 -2.71 7.02
C LEU A 132 -51.08 -1.26 6.82
N MET A 133 -50.47 -0.52 5.90
CA MET A 133 -50.81 0.87 5.64
C MET A 133 -51.98 0.91 4.62
N PRO A 134 -53.10 1.60 4.90
CA PRO A 134 -54.23 1.64 3.97
C PRO A 134 -53.78 2.22 2.61
N PRO A 135 -54.35 1.79 1.47
CA PRO A 135 -53.99 2.30 0.16
C PRO A 135 -53.98 3.84 0.14
N PRO A 136 -53.07 4.49 -0.60
CA PRO A 136 -52.98 5.95 -0.64
C PRO A 136 -54.31 6.62 -1.00
N GLU A 137 -55.16 5.95 -1.78
CA GLU A 137 -56.52 6.40 -2.15
C GLU A 137 -57.48 6.56 -0.95
N GLU A 138 -57.28 5.83 0.15
CA GLU A 138 -58.10 5.95 1.37
C GLU A 138 -57.55 7.02 2.35
N ARG A 139 -56.30 7.46 2.17
CA ARG A 139 -55.67 8.47 3.04
C ARG A 139 -56.09 9.89 2.68
N GLU A 140 -56.47 10.11 1.43
CA GLU A 140 -56.95 11.41 0.94
C GLU A 140 -58.39 11.71 1.39
N GLN A 141 -59.16 10.71 1.85
CA GLN A 141 -60.55 10.89 2.24
C GLN A 141 -60.77 11.21 3.74
N LYS A 142 -59.73 11.22 4.58
CA LYS A 142 -59.85 11.48 6.03
C LYS A 142 -59.10 12.70 6.55
N THR A 143 -58.52 13.51 5.68
CA THR A 143 -57.98 14.82 6.08
C THR A 143 -58.84 15.91 5.47
N ASP A 144 -59.94 16.22 6.14
CA ASP A 144 -60.65 17.47 5.92
C ASP A 144 -59.77 18.61 6.45
N LEU A 145 -58.77 18.99 5.64
CA LEU A 145 -57.75 20.01 5.92
C LEU A 145 -58.36 21.40 6.18
N THR A 146 -59.67 21.54 5.96
CA THR A 146 -60.46 22.73 6.25
C THR A 146 -60.71 22.95 7.75
N GLN A 147 -60.48 21.96 8.62
CA GLN A 147 -60.76 22.05 10.06
C GLN A 147 -59.54 22.02 10.99
N ILE A 148 -58.31 21.89 10.47
CA ILE A 148 -57.11 21.85 11.31
C ILE A 148 -56.77 23.28 11.77
N LYS A 149 -57.33 23.71 12.91
CA LYS A 149 -56.91 24.96 13.57
C LYS A 149 -55.42 24.89 13.91
N PRO A 150 -54.62 25.91 13.54
CA PRO A 150 -53.18 25.89 13.80
C PRO A 150 -52.91 25.83 15.31
N ARG A 151 -51.95 24.98 15.71
CA ARG A 151 -51.57 24.77 17.11
C ARG A 151 -51.08 26.09 17.71
N ARG A 152 -51.45 26.37 18.96
CA ARG A 152 -51.20 27.67 19.64
C ARG A 152 -49.75 28.17 19.63
N TRP A 153 -48.77 27.27 19.51
CA TRP A 153 -47.35 27.64 19.39
C TRP A 153 -47.02 28.27 18.03
N PHE A 154 -47.72 27.87 16.96
CA PHE A 154 -47.61 28.47 15.61
C PHE A 154 -48.24 29.87 15.56
N GLN A 155 -49.36 30.08 16.24
CA GLN A 155 -50.02 31.40 16.31
C GLN A 155 -49.18 32.43 17.06
N ARG A 156 -48.44 32.01 18.11
CA ARG A 156 -47.56 32.90 18.87
C ARG A 156 -46.34 33.37 18.06
N LEU A 157 -45.95 32.65 17.00
CA LEU A 157 -44.80 32.99 16.16
C LEU A 157 -45.11 34.06 15.09
N LEU A 158 -46.40 34.23 14.74
CA LEU A 158 -46.85 35.10 13.65
C LEU A 158 -47.42 36.45 14.10
N GLY A 159 -47.27 36.80 15.38
CA GLY A 159 -47.46 38.18 15.86
C GLY A 159 -48.78 38.84 15.45
N THR A 160 -49.90 38.33 15.97
CA THR A 160 -51.14 39.12 16.12
C THR A 160 -51.63 38.98 17.56
#